data_AF-A0A024AXD2-F1
#
_entry.id   AF-A0A024AXD2-F1
#
_cell.length_a   1.000
_cell.length_b   1.000
_cell.length_c   1.000
_cell.angle_alpha   90.00
_cell.angle_beta   90.00
_cell.angle_gamma   90.00
#
_symmetry.space_group_name_H-M   'P 1'
#
loop_
_entity.id
_entity.type
_entity.pdbx_description
1 polymer ?
#
loop_
_entity_poly.entity_id
_entity_poly.type
_entity_poly.pdbx_seq_one_letter_code
_entity_poly.pdbx_strand_id
1 'polypeptide(L)'
;MYPAHLLVLLAVCVSLLGAASIRPQPLNLIQFSYLIQCANHGSRPSLDYADYGCYCGWGGSGTPVDALDMCCKIHDDCYADAEKKGCSPKGTMYDYYCSSDGPYCRNIKKKCLRAVCDCDVEAAECFARTPYNNDFYNIDTKKFCK
;
A
#
# COMPACT_ATOMS: atom_id res chain seq x y z
N MET A 1 40.10 -23.19 -28.06
CA MET A 1 38.88 -22.83 -27.27
C MET A 1 37.70 -23.47 -27.98
N TYR A 2 37.11 -24.52 -27.41
CA TYR A 2 36.11 -25.34 -28.10
C TYR A 2 34.74 -24.62 -28.17
N PRO A 3 34.09 -24.55 -29.35
CA PRO A 3 32.83 -23.83 -29.57
C PRO A 3 31.66 -24.39 -28.73
N ALA A 4 31.77 -25.62 -28.21
CA ALA A 4 30.79 -26.22 -27.34
C ALA A 4 30.68 -25.52 -25.96
N HIS A 5 31.77 -24.96 -25.42
CA HIS A 5 31.72 -24.28 -24.12
C HIS A 5 30.97 -22.94 -24.19
N LEU A 6 31.01 -22.26 -25.34
CA LEU A 6 30.32 -20.99 -25.54
C LEU A 6 28.79 -21.18 -25.61
N LEU A 7 28.34 -22.30 -26.21
CA LEU A 7 26.92 -22.66 -26.27
C LEU A 7 26.36 -23.06 -24.90
N VAL A 8 27.14 -23.74 -24.06
CA VAL A 8 26.72 -24.10 -22.69
C VAL A 8 26.62 -22.86 -21.80
N LEU A 9 27.55 -21.90 -21.92
CA LEU A 9 27.50 -20.63 -21.18
C LEU A 9 26.26 -19.79 -21.54
N LEU A 10 25.87 -19.75 -22.82
CA LEU A 10 24.69 -19.02 -23.25
C LEU A 10 23.38 -19.64 -22.73
N ALA A 11 23.29 -20.98 -22.64
CA ALA A 11 22.11 -21.67 -22.13
C ALA A 11 21.88 -21.45 -20.61
N VAL A 12 22.96 -21.32 -19.82
CA VAL A 12 22.90 -21.01 -18.38
C VAL A 12 22.45 -19.55 -18.13
N CYS A 13 22.84 -18.61 -19.00
CA CYS A 13 22.40 -17.22 -18.87
C CYS A 13 20.90 -17.06 -19.16
N VAL A 14 20.37 -17.75 -20.17
CA VAL A 14 18.93 -17.64 -20.54
C VAL A 14 18.02 -18.22 -19.45
N SER A 15 18.48 -19.20 -18.68
CA SER A 15 17.71 -19.80 -17.59
C SER A 15 17.64 -18.94 -16.32
N LEU A 16 18.58 -18.00 -16.12
CA LEU A 16 18.53 -17.03 -15.01
C LEU A 16 17.68 -15.78 -15.29
N LEU A 17 17.37 -15.47 -16.55
CA LEU A 17 16.36 -14.45 -16.88
C LEU A 17 14.92 -14.94 -16.69
N GLY A 18 14.73 -16.24 -16.38
CA GLY A 18 13.43 -16.90 -16.25
C GLY A 18 12.87 -16.97 -14.83
N ALA A 19 13.33 -16.15 -13.88
CA ALA A 19 12.85 -16.21 -12.49
C ALA A 19 12.62 -14.81 -11.90
N ALA A 20 11.43 -14.27 -12.13
CA ALA A 20 10.44 -14.06 -11.07
C ALA A 20 9.26 -13.29 -11.68
N SER A 21 8.08 -13.91 -11.73
CA SER A 21 6.83 -13.19 -11.95
C SER A 21 6.44 -12.43 -10.68
N ILE A 22 7.32 -11.52 -10.22
CA ILE A 22 6.92 -10.48 -9.27
C ILE A 22 5.96 -9.61 -10.07
N ARG A 23 4.66 -9.76 -9.83
CA ARG A 23 3.69 -8.78 -10.33
C ARG A 23 4.24 -7.42 -9.91
N PRO A 24 4.49 -6.49 -10.84
CA PRO A 24 4.88 -5.14 -10.46
C PRO A 24 3.85 -4.64 -9.47
N GLN A 25 4.24 -4.47 -8.22
CA GLN A 25 3.39 -3.80 -7.25
C GLN A 25 3.11 -2.45 -7.86
N PRO A 26 1.83 -2.05 -7.98
CA PRO A 26 1.53 -0.81 -8.64
C PRO A 26 2.19 0.29 -7.81
N LEU A 27 2.97 1.15 -8.48
CA LEU A 27 3.97 1.98 -7.81
C LEU A 27 3.40 2.88 -6.69
N ASN A 28 2.08 3.13 -6.67
CA ASN A 28 1.43 3.90 -5.61
C ASN A 28 1.45 3.21 -4.23
N LEU A 29 1.21 1.89 -4.14
CA LEU A 29 1.19 1.21 -2.83
C LEU A 29 2.54 1.31 -2.11
N ILE A 30 3.63 1.45 -2.87
CA ILE A 30 4.97 1.72 -2.35
C ILE A 30 5.04 3.14 -1.76
N GLN A 31 4.46 4.14 -2.42
CA GLN A 31 4.39 5.51 -1.87
C GLN A 31 3.58 5.54 -0.57
N PHE A 32 2.42 4.89 -0.55
CA PHE A 32 1.61 4.80 0.67
C PHE A 32 2.39 4.13 1.82
N SER A 33 3.12 3.04 1.55
CA SER A 33 4.00 2.41 2.53
C SER A 33 5.03 3.38 3.12
N TYR A 34 5.62 4.27 2.31
CA TYR A 34 6.53 5.31 2.80
C TYR A 34 5.83 6.38 3.63
N LEU A 35 4.59 6.77 3.29
CA LEU A 35 3.81 7.70 4.09
C LEU A 35 3.49 7.11 5.46
N ILE A 36 3.11 5.82 5.53
CA ILE A 36 2.88 5.11 6.80
C ILE A 36 4.15 5.13 7.66
N GLN A 37 5.31 4.76 7.10
CA GLN A 37 6.59 4.79 7.82
C GLN A 37 6.96 6.20 8.30
N CYS A 38 6.67 7.22 7.47
CA CYS A 38 6.90 8.61 7.84
C CYS A 38 6.03 9.01 9.04
N ALA A 39 4.72 8.75 8.96
CA ALA A 39 3.76 9.15 9.98
C ALA A 39 3.98 8.44 11.32
N ASN A 40 4.31 7.15 11.29
CA ASN A 40 4.52 6.36 12.51
C ASN A 40 5.98 6.38 13.01
N HIS A 41 6.85 7.16 12.38
CA HIS A 41 8.29 7.27 12.69
C HIS A 41 9.02 5.92 12.74
N GLY A 42 8.62 4.98 11.88
CA GLY A 42 9.19 3.64 11.82
C GLY A 42 8.85 2.75 13.02
N SER A 43 7.89 3.13 13.86
CA SER A 43 7.50 2.34 15.04
C SER A 43 6.83 1.01 14.70
N ARG A 44 6.27 0.89 13.49
CA ARG A 44 5.64 -0.34 12.99
C ARG A 44 5.85 -0.53 11.48
N PRO A 45 6.17 -1.74 11.00
CA PRO A 45 6.24 -2.04 9.56
C PRO A 45 4.92 -1.80 8.85
N SER A 46 4.95 -1.24 7.63
CA SER A 46 3.73 -0.96 6.87
C SER A 46 2.94 -2.23 6.50
N LEU A 47 3.62 -3.38 6.43
CA LEU A 47 2.99 -4.67 6.13
C LEU A 47 2.02 -5.14 7.22
N ASP A 48 2.21 -4.72 8.47
CA ASP A 48 1.30 -5.06 9.57
C ASP A 48 -0.11 -4.48 9.33
N TYR A 49 -0.21 -3.38 8.56
CA TYR A 49 -1.47 -2.74 8.21
C TYR A 49 -2.10 -3.30 6.92
N ALA A 50 -1.46 -4.26 6.24
CA ALA A 50 -1.93 -4.76 4.94
C ALA A 50 -2.91 -5.94 5.04
N ASP A 51 -3.10 -6.50 6.24
CA ASP A 51 -3.98 -7.64 6.52
C ASP A 51 -4.50 -7.54 7.98
N TYR A 52 -5.26 -6.49 8.25
CA TYR A 52 -5.74 -6.14 9.59
C TYR A 52 -7.24 -5.87 9.61
N GLY A 53 -7.94 -6.44 10.58
CA GLY A 53 -9.37 -6.22 10.76
C GLY A 53 -10.19 -6.65 9.56
N CYS A 54 -11.23 -5.88 9.26
CA CYS A 54 -12.19 -6.14 8.21
C CYS A 54 -11.94 -5.33 6.93
N TYR A 55 -11.19 -4.24 7.01
CA TYR A 55 -10.98 -3.28 5.92
C TYR A 55 -9.51 -3.10 5.54
N CYS A 56 -8.56 -3.28 6.44
CA CYS A 56 -7.15 -3.08 6.08
C CYS A 56 -6.64 -4.26 5.24
N GLY A 57 -6.64 -4.10 3.91
CA GLY A 57 -6.16 -5.11 2.98
C GLY A 57 -6.95 -5.11 1.67
N TRP A 58 -7.32 -6.30 1.19
CA TRP A 58 -8.09 -6.43 -0.04
C TRP A 58 -9.58 -6.63 0.22
N GLY A 59 -10.41 -5.69 -0.23
CA GLY A 59 -11.86 -5.73 -0.02
C GLY A 59 -12.25 -4.89 1.19
N GLY A 60 -13.38 -5.22 1.83
CA GLY A 60 -13.88 -4.51 3.00
C GLY A 60 -15.38 -4.73 3.17
N SER A 61 -15.81 -5.25 4.33
CA SER A 61 -17.23 -5.48 4.62
C SER A 61 -17.49 -5.55 6.12
N GLY A 62 -18.77 -5.46 6.51
CA GLY A 62 -19.20 -5.55 7.90
C GLY A 62 -18.91 -4.27 8.69
N THR A 63 -18.58 -4.42 9.96
CA THR A 63 -18.28 -3.32 10.89
C THR A 63 -16.79 -3.33 11.21
N PRO A 64 -16.09 -2.17 11.17
CA PRO A 64 -14.69 -2.12 11.57
C PRO A 64 -14.49 -2.64 13.00
N VAL A 65 -13.49 -3.49 13.21
CA VAL A 65 -13.27 -4.16 14.50
C VAL A 65 -12.68 -3.24 15.57
N ASP A 66 -12.01 -2.16 15.16
CA ASP A 66 -11.48 -1.12 16.03
C ASP A 66 -11.23 0.21 15.28
N ALA A 67 -10.55 1.15 15.96
CA ALA A 67 -10.22 2.45 15.40
C ALA A 67 -9.22 2.39 14.23
N LEU A 68 -8.27 1.43 14.25
CA LEU A 68 -7.32 1.28 13.16
C LEU A 68 -8.01 0.75 11.90
N ASP A 69 -8.89 -0.24 12.07
CA ASP A 69 -9.70 -0.77 10.99
C ASP A 69 -10.68 0.28 10.42
N MET A 70 -11.19 1.19 11.26
CA MET A 70 -11.96 2.34 10.82
C MET A 70 -11.14 3.28 9.92
N CYS A 71 -9.85 3.49 10.19
CA CYS A 71 -8.97 4.26 9.31
C CYS A 71 -8.93 3.64 7.90
N CYS A 72 -8.83 2.30 7.82
CA CYS A 72 -8.81 1.57 6.55
C CYS A 72 -10.15 1.67 5.82
N LYS A 73 -11.27 1.59 6.53
CA LYS A 73 -12.59 1.83 5.94
C LYS A 73 -12.68 3.24 5.31
N ILE A 74 -12.22 4.26 6.03
CA ILE A 74 -12.23 5.65 5.54
C ILE A 74 -11.32 5.78 4.31
N HIS A 75 -10.16 5.11 4.32
CA HIS A 75 -9.25 5.08 3.19
C HIS A 75 -9.88 4.44 1.95
N ASP A 76 -10.55 3.30 2.10
CA ASP A 76 -11.29 2.63 1.03
C ASP A 76 -12.40 3.52 0.46
N ASP A 77 -13.18 4.18 1.33
CA ASP A 77 -14.24 5.11 0.93
C ASP A 77 -13.64 6.29 0.14
N CYS A 78 -12.47 6.81 0.57
CA CYS A 78 -11.74 7.87 -0.13
C CYS A 78 -11.25 7.42 -1.52
N TYR A 79 -10.70 6.22 -1.62
CA TYR A 79 -10.31 5.61 -2.89
C TYR A 79 -11.50 5.40 -3.82
N ALA A 80 -12.62 4.88 -3.31
CA ALA A 80 -13.85 4.70 -4.09
C ALA A 80 -14.37 6.04 -4.64
N ASP A 81 -14.30 7.11 -3.86
CA ASP A 81 -14.69 8.46 -4.31
C ASP A 81 -13.72 9.03 -5.35
N ALA A 82 -12.43 8.75 -5.25
CA ALA A 82 -11.46 9.09 -6.29
C ALA A 82 -11.73 8.30 -7.59
N GLU A 83 -12.05 7.01 -7.50
CA GLU A 83 -12.41 6.17 -8.65
C GLU A 83 -13.68 6.67 -9.36
N LYS A 84 -14.72 7.06 -8.62
CA LYS A 84 -15.93 7.69 -9.18
C LYS A 84 -15.62 8.98 -9.97
N LYS A 85 -14.52 9.66 -9.64
CA LYS A 85 -14.02 10.86 -10.34
C LYS A 85 -13.07 10.54 -11.50
N GLY A 86 -12.89 9.25 -11.84
CA GLY A 86 -12.04 8.78 -12.94
C GLY A 86 -10.57 8.66 -12.57
N CYS A 87 -10.23 8.66 -11.29
CA CYS A 87 -8.86 8.41 -10.83
C CYS A 87 -8.58 6.90 -10.72
N SER A 88 -7.32 6.52 -10.72
CA SER A 88 -6.89 5.13 -10.46
C SER A 88 -5.98 5.12 -9.25
N PRO A 89 -6.52 5.07 -8.01
CA PRO A 89 -5.73 5.25 -6.79
C PRO A 89 -4.53 4.32 -6.76
N LYS A 90 -4.75 3.01 -6.93
CA LYS A 90 -3.66 2.01 -6.89
C LYS A 90 -2.57 2.25 -7.93
N GLY A 91 -2.83 2.94 -9.05
CA GLY A 91 -1.85 3.24 -10.09
C GLY A 91 -1.36 4.70 -10.15
N THR A 92 -1.88 5.59 -9.31
CA THR A 92 -1.59 7.03 -9.38
C THR A 92 -0.37 7.37 -8.54
N MET A 93 0.70 7.82 -9.20
CA MET A 93 1.90 8.32 -8.54
C MET A 93 1.79 9.82 -8.27
N TYR A 94 2.07 10.23 -7.04
CA TYR A 94 1.96 11.62 -6.59
C TYR A 94 3.26 12.14 -5.96
N ASP A 95 3.32 13.46 -5.73
CA ASP A 95 4.47 14.14 -5.12
C ASP A 95 4.18 14.46 -3.65
N TYR A 96 5.01 13.94 -2.75
CA TYR A 96 4.85 14.08 -1.31
C TYR A 96 6.18 14.47 -0.66
N TYR A 97 6.12 14.88 0.60
CA TYR A 97 7.31 15.08 1.43
C TYR A 97 7.08 14.51 2.81
N CYS A 98 8.13 13.95 3.41
CA CYS A 98 8.15 13.52 4.79
C CYS A 98 8.92 14.55 5.62
N SER A 99 8.20 15.29 6.47
CA SER A 99 8.80 16.25 7.41
C SER A 99 9.03 15.62 8.79
N SER A 100 9.59 16.39 9.72
CA SER A 100 9.68 15.98 11.12
C SER A 100 8.32 15.74 11.77
N ASP A 101 7.28 16.44 11.29
CA ASP A 101 5.94 16.42 11.89
C ASP A 101 5.01 15.41 11.19
N GLY A 102 5.53 14.70 10.17
CA GLY A 102 4.78 13.71 9.39
C GLY A 102 4.75 13.99 7.88
N PRO A 103 4.04 13.14 7.12
CA PRO A 103 3.94 13.23 5.68
C PRO A 103 2.95 14.31 5.25
N TYR A 104 3.17 14.93 4.09
CA TYR A 104 2.17 15.78 3.44
C TYR A 104 2.29 15.77 1.91
N CYS A 105 1.19 16.09 1.25
CA CYS A 105 1.12 16.25 -0.20
C CYS A 105 1.74 17.58 -0.63
N ARG A 106 2.65 17.56 -1.61
CA ARG A 106 3.27 18.78 -2.15
C ARG A 106 2.29 19.55 -3.05
N ASN A 107 2.79 20.57 -3.74
CA ASN A 107 1.99 21.44 -4.61
C ASN A 107 1.54 20.72 -5.91
N ILE A 108 0.58 19.80 -5.79
CA ILE A 108 0.03 19.00 -6.88
C ILE A 108 -1.16 19.71 -7.52
N LYS A 109 -1.05 20.09 -8.80
CA LYS A 109 -2.14 20.69 -9.57
C LYS A 109 -3.11 19.67 -10.20
N LYS A 110 -2.63 18.43 -10.44
CA LYS A 110 -3.43 17.38 -11.08
C LYS A 110 -4.40 16.77 -10.06
N LYS A 111 -5.71 16.87 -10.33
CA LYS A 111 -6.79 16.48 -9.40
C LYS A 111 -6.64 15.05 -8.85
N CYS A 112 -6.38 14.06 -9.70
CA CYS A 112 -6.24 12.68 -9.25
C CYS A 112 -5.01 12.44 -8.38
N LEU A 113 -3.87 13.02 -8.75
CA LEU A 113 -2.64 12.89 -7.96
C LEU A 113 -2.83 13.51 -6.57
N ARG A 114 -3.51 14.66 -6.50
CA ARG A 114 -3.80 15.32 -5.24
C ARG A 114 -4.77 14.51 -4.39
N ALA A 115 -5.90 14.09 -4.96
CA ALA A 115 -6.92 13.33 -4.25
C ALA A 115 -6.39 12.03 -3.66
N VAL A 116 -5.61 11.26 -4.44
CA VAL A 116 -5.03 9.99 -3.98
C VAL A 116 -3.97 10.23 -2.90
N CYS A 117 -3.14 11.26 -3.06
CA CYS A 117 -2.17 11.63 -2.03
C CYS A 117 -2.86 12.01 -0.71
N ASP A 118 -3.93 12.82 -0.77
CA ASP A 118 -4.66 13.24 0.43
C ASP A 118 -5.25 12.02 1.15
N CYS A 119 -5.86 11.07 0.42
CA CYS A 119 -6.34 9.80 0.99
C CYS A 119 -5.22 9.05 1.74
N ASP A 120 -4.04 8.91 1.12
CA ASP A 120 -2.94 8.14 1.67
C ASP A 120 -2.27 8.84 2.87
N VAL A 121 -2.14 10.17 2.85
CA VAL A 121 -1.62 10.95 3.98
C VAL A 121 -2.56 10.86 5.18
N GLU A 122 -3.86 11.06 4.97
CA GLU A 122 -4.85 10.98 6.04
C GLU A 122 -4.89 9.59 6.68
N ALA A 123 -4.83 8.52 5.87
CA ALA A 123 -4.77 7.15 6.37
C ALA A 123 -3.48 6.88 7.16
N ALA A 124 -2.32 7.31 6.66
CA ALA A 124 -1.03 7.14 7.34
C ALA A 124 -1.00 7.85 8.71
N GLU A 125 -1.50 9.08 8.79
CA GLU A 125 -1.63 9.78 10.07
C GLU A 125 -2.63 9.11 11.02
N CYS A 126 -3.74 8.60 10.48
CA CYS A 126 -4.73 7.86 11.27
C CYS A 126 -4.08 6.63 11.90
N PHE A 127 -3.36 5.83 11.12
CA PHE A 127 -2.63 4.65 11.60
C PHE A 127 -1.61 4.97 12.70
N ALA A 128 -0.92 6.11 12.59
CA ALA A 128 0.06 6.54 13.58
C ALA A 128 -0.57 6.96 14.92
N ARG A 129 -1.83 7.43 14.92
CA ARG A 129 -2.55 7.89 16.11
C ARG A 129 -3.41 6.82 16.78
N THR A 130 -3.72 5.73 16.08
CA THR A 130 -4.53 4.63 16.60
C THR A 130 -3.68 3.50 17.18
N PRO A 131 -4.11 2.87 18.29
CA PRO A 131 -3.42 1.69 18.81
C PRO A 131 -3.56 0.52 17.82
N TYR A 132 -2.53 -0.32 17.76
CA TYR A 132 -2.55 -1.56 17.00
C TYR A 132 -2.83 -2.74 17.92
N ASN A 133 -3.85 -3.54 17.60
CA ASN A 133 -4.18 -4.76 18.33
C ASN A 133 -3.77 -6.01 17.53
N ASN A 134 -2.78 -6.75 18.04
CA ASN A 134 -2.30 -7.96 17.37
C ASN A 134 -3.39 -9.03 17.18
N ASP A 135 -4.44 -9.04 17.99
CA ASP A 135 -5.55 -10.00 17.87
C ASP A 135 -6.39 -9.79 16.61
N PHE A 136 -6.31 -8.61 16.00
CA PHE A 136 -7.05 -8.27 14.78
C PHE A 136 -6.21 -8.38 13.50
N TYR A 137 -4.93 -8.75 13.61
CA TYR A 137 -4.12 -9.07 12.45
C TYR A 137 -4.51 -10.44 11.87
N ASN A 138 -4.70 -10.51 10.55
CA ASN A 138 -4.99 -11.73 9.79
C ASN A 138 -6.13 -12.58 10.41
N ILE A 139 -7.25 -11.92 10.71
CA ILE A 139 -8.45 -12.59 11.22
C ILE A 139 -9.22 -13.29 10.08
N ASP A 140 -10.06 -14.27 10.43
CA ASP A 140 -11.00 -14.88 9.47
C ASP A 140 -12.11 -13.90 9.09
N THR A 141 -11.85 -13.06 8.09
CA THR A 141 -12.79 -12.01 7.64
C THR A 141 -14.14 -12.58 7.18
N LYS A 142 -14.18 -13.81 6.65
CA LYS A 142 -15.44 -14.45 6.26
C LYS A 142 -16.31 -14.78 7.46
N LYS A 143 -15.71 -14.98 8.63
CA LYS A 143 -16.42 -15.27 9.87
C LYS A 143 -16.81 -13.98 10.60
N PHE A 144 -15.91 -13.00 10.64
CA PHE A 144 -16.04 -11.84 11.53
C PHE A 144 -16.53 -10.54 10.85
N CYS A 145 -16.43 -10.43 9.52
CA CYS A 145 -16.65 -9.18 8.78
C CYS A 145 -17.89 -9.22 7.87
N LYS A 146 -19.03 -9.64 8.43
CA LYS A 146 -20.32 -9.74 7.71
C LYS A 146 -21.23 -8.55 7.96
#